data_AF-A0A416CG89-F1
#
_entry.id   AF-A0A416CG89-F1
#
_cell.length_a   1.000
_cell.length_b   1.000
_cell.length_c   1.000
_cell.angle_alpha   90.00
_cell.angle_beta   90.00
_cell.angle_gamma   90.00
#
_symmetry.space_group_name_H-M   'P 1'
#
loop_
_entity.id
_entity.type
_entity.pdbx_description
1 polymer ?
#
loop_
_entity_poly.entity_id
_entity_poly.type
_entity_poly.pdbx_seq_one_letter_code
_entity_poly.pdbx_strand_id
1 'polypeptide(L)' 'MNYKWKYFIVLNWEDTLNNLVEDKIDEELIICCDVAVAKSFDSTNELLEWVNENTDLKADNGDFKIEGQYLPYEI' A
#
# COMPACT_ATOMS: atom_id res chain seq x y z
N MET A 1 0.79 21.56 11.97
CA MET A 1 0.91 20.24 11.30
C MET A 1 -0.48 19.81 10.90
N ASN A 2 -0.71 19.69 9.60
CA ASN A 2 -1.94 19.10 9.09
C ASN A 2 -1.75 17.59 9.00
N TYR A 3 -2.84 16.84 9.18
CA TYR A 3 -2.83 15.39 9.10
C TYR A 3 -3.89 14.97 8.11
N LYS A 4 -3.66 13.87 7.39
CA LYS A 4 -4.68 13.26 6.55
C LYS A 4 -4.58 11.74 6.61
N TRP A 5 -5.69 11.09 6.28
CA TRP A 5 -5.70 9.66 6.08
C TRP A 5 -4.91 9.29 4.83
N LYS A 6 -4.10 8.26 4.98
CA LYS A 6 -3.34 7.62 3.90
C LYS A 6 -3.60 6.13 3.97
N TYR A 7 -3.78 5.53 2.80
CA TYR A 7 -4.06 4.10 2.66
C TYR A 7 -2.88 3.40 2.00
N PHE A 8 -2.55 2.22 2.50
CA PHE A 8 -1.38 1.45 2.10
C PHE A 8 -1.77 0.01 1.76
N ILE A 9 -1.03 -0.59 0.83
CA ILE A 9 -1.15 -2.00 0.47
C ILE A 9 -0.17 -2.77 1.37
N VAL A 10 -0.68 -3.71 2.16
CA VAL A 10 0.14 -4.60 2.99
C VAL A 10 -0.04 -6.04 2.50
N LEU A 11 1.03 -6.66 2.00
CA LEU A 11 0.98 -8.05 1.52
C LEU A 11 0.90 -9.03 2.68
N ASN A 12 0.05 -10.05 2.54
CA ASN A 12 -0.07 -11.11 3.53
C ASN A 12 0.94 -12.22 3.25
N TRP A 13 2.23 -11.94 3.44
CA TRP A 13 3.29 -12.96 3.40
C TRP A 13 3.66 -13.40 4.81
N GLU A 14 3.83 -14.71 5.01
CA GLU A 14 3.93 -15.35 6.33
C GLU A 14 5.19 -14.98 7.13
N ASP A 15 6.22 -14.38 6.51
CA ASP A 15 7.57 -14.32 7.10
C ASP A 15 8.11 -12.93 7.46
N THR A 16 7.34 -11.85 7.29
CA THR A 16 7.86 -10.48 7.48
C THR A 16 6.87 -9.51 8.12
N LEU A 17 7.33 -8.82 9.17
CA LEU A 17 6.62 -7.72 9.81
C LEU A 17 6.60 -6.52 8.85
N ASN A 18 5.43 -6.21 8.33
CA ASN A 18 5.12 -5.10 7.40
C ASN A 18 5.68 -5.29 5.99
N ASN A 19 4.87 -5.87 5.11
CA ASN A 19 5.13 -5.95 3.66
C ASN A 19 4.39 -4.85 2.92
N LEU A 20 4.78 -3.60 3.16
CA LEU A 20 4.17 -2.46 2.49
C LEU A 20 4.67 -2.39 1.05
N VAL A 21 3.78 -2.13 0.09
CA VAL A 21 4.20 -1.88 -1.29
C VAL A 21 4.82 -0.49 -1.39
N GLU A 22 6.06 -0.40 -1.86
CA GLU A 22 6.77 0.85 -2.16
C GLU A 22 6.45 1.32 -3.59
N ASP A 23 6.60 0.43 -4.57
CA ASP A 23 6.24 0.68 -5.96
C ASP A 23 6.15 -0.61 -6.78
N LYS A 24 5.86 -0.47 -8.08
CA LYS A 24 6.00 -1.55 -9.06
C LYS A 24 7.01 -1.14 -10.14
N ILE A 25 8.01 -1.99 -10.37
CA ILE A 25 8.98 -1.83 -11.46
C ILE A 25 8.84 -3.03 -12.38
N ASP A 26 8.52 -2.77 -13.65
CA ASP A 26 8.20 -3.79 -14.66
C ASP A 26 7.08 -4.74 -14.21
N GLU A 27 7.42 -5.99 -13.86
CA GLU A 27 6.50 -7.03 -13.38
C GLU A 27 6.70 -7.34 -11.88
N GLU A 28 7.63 -6.66 -11.21
CA GLU A 28 8.01 -6.94 -9.82
C GLU A 28 7.47 -5.87 -8.85
N LEU A 29 6.91 -6.34 -7.73
CA LEU A 29 6.48 -5.47 -6.64
C LEU A 29 7.64 -5.22 -5.69
N ILE A 30 7.94 -3.95 -5.47
CA ILE A 30 8.94 -3.52 -4.50
C ILE A 30 8.26 -3.39 -3.15
N ILE A 31 8.84 -4.03 -2.15
CA ILE A 31 8.29 -4.11 -0.79
C ILE A 31 9.23 -3.40 0.16
N CYS A 32 8.65 -2.66 1.09
CA CYS A 32 9.36 -1.97 2.15
C CYS A 32 8.69 -2.24 3.52
N CYS A 33 9.41 -1.87 4.58
CA CYS A 33 8.89 -1.91 5.95
C CYS A 33 8.64 -0.51 6.54
N ASP A 34 8.85 0.56 5.75
CA ASP A 34 8.79 1.94 6.20
C ASP A 34 7.65 2.70 5.50
N VAL A 35 6.70 3.15 6.31
CA VAL A 35 5.51 3.92 5.90
C VAL A 35 5.89 5.25 5.24
N ALA A 36 7.06 5.82 5.56
CA ALA A 36 7.50 7.09 5.00
C ALA A 36 7.88 6.99 3.51
N VAL A 37 8.28 5.81 3.04
CA VAL A 37 8.62 5.54 1.64
C VAL A 37 7.57 4.71 0.92
N ALA A 38 6.72 4.00 1.65
CA ALA A 38 5.65 3.19 1.10
C ALA A 38 4.69 4.00 0.20
N LYS A 39 4.19 3.34 -0.85
CA LYS A 39 3.15 3.90 -1.70
C LYS A 39 1.90 4.15 -0.87
N SER A 40 1.42 5.39 -0.91
CA SER A 40 0.23 5.80 -0.17
C SER A 40 -0.79 6.46 -1.07
N PHE A 41 -2.06 6.19 -0.78
CA PHE A 41 -3.21 6.68 -1.55
C PHE A 41 -4.08 7.56 -0.66
N ASP A 42 -4.80 8.51 -1.27
CA ASP A 42 -5.71 9.40 -0.54
C ASP A 42 -7.09 8.75 -0.32
N SER A 43 -7.39 7.64 -0.98
CA SER A 43 -8.59 6.83 -0.75
C SER A 43 -8.36 5.34 -1.01
N THR A 44 -9.23 4.48 -0.46
CA THR A 44 -9.23 3.04 -0.75
C THR A 44 -9.58 2.74 -2.20
N ASN A 45 -10.38 3.58 -2.86
CA ASN A 45 -10.77 3.38 -4.25
C ASN A 45 -9.57 3.59 -5.19
N GLU A 46 -8.81 4.66 -4.99
CA GLU A 46 -7.57 4.95 -5.72
C GLU A 46 -6.56 3.82 -5.56
N LEU A 47 -6.41 3.31 -4.33
CA LEU A 47 -5.56 2.15 -4.05
C LEU A 47 -6.02 0.91 -4.83
N LEU A 48 -7.31 0.59 -4.81
CA LEU A 48 -7.85 -0.59 -5.50
C LEU A 48 -7.77 -0.47 -7.03
N GLU A 49 -7.94 0.73 -7.57
CA GLU A 49 -7.73 1.02 -9.00
C GLU A 49 -6.28 0.75 -9.37
N TRP A 50 -5.33 1.30 -8.61
CA TRP A 50 -3.92 1.06 -8.84
C TRP A 50 -3.56 -0.43 -8.75
N VAL A 51 -4.05 -1.15 -7.74
CA VAL A 51 -3.82 -2.60 -7.60
C VAL A 51 -4.32 -3.37 -8.81
N ASN A 52 -5.52 -3.06 -9.32
CA ASN A 52 -6.09 -3.77 -10.47
C ASN A 52 -5.37 -3.47 -11.78
N GLU A 53 -4.85 -2.25 -11.96
CA GLU A 53 -4.14 -1.85 -13.17
C GLU A 53 -2.69 -2.32 -13.20
N ASN A 54 -2.06 -2.40 -12.02
CA ASN A 54 -0.63 -2.63 -11.91
C ASN A 54 -0.31 -4.05 -11.47
N THR A 55 -1.20 -4.78 -10.81
CA THR A 55 -0.87 -6.05 -10.16
C THR A 55 -1.94 -7.12 -10.40
N ASP A 56 -1.57 -8.38 -10.23
CA ASP A 56 -2.52 -9.49 -10.20
C ASP A 56 -3.09 -9.77 -8.80
N LEU A 57 -2.73 -8.96 -7.80
CA LEU A 57 -3.15 -9.15 -6.41
C LEU A 57 -4.67 -9.01 -6.26
N LYS A 58 -5.28 -9.91 -5.49
CA LYS A 58 -6.70 -9.88 -5.15
C LYS A 58 -6.90 -9.82 -3.64
N ALA A 59 -7.62 -8.79 -3.19
CA ALA A 59 -8.01 -8.66 -1.79
C ALA A 59 -8.87 -9.85 -1.34
N ASP A 60 -9.75 -10.35 -2.22
CA ASP A 60 -10.67 -11.45 -1.92
C ASP A 60 -9.96 -12.79 -1.71
N ASN A 61 -8.79 -12.99 -2.34
CA ASN A 61 -7.97 -14.19 -2.13
C ASN A 61 -7.04 -14.06 -0.91
N GLY A 62 -7.05 -12.90 -0.24
CA GLY A 62 -6.20 -12.63 0.90
C GLY A 62 -4.75 -12.31 0.51
N ASP A 63 -4.45 -11.97 -0.75
CA ASP A 63 -3.08 -11.65 -1.18
C ASP A 63 -2.53 -10.40 -0.45
N PHE A 64 -3.42 -9.48 -0.11
CA PHE A 64 -3.09 -8.25 0.61
C PHE A 64 -4.24 -7.77 1.48
N LYS A 65 -3.94 -6.86 2.41
CA LYS A 65 -4.89 -6.06 3.18
C LYS A 65 -4.63 -4.57 2.96
N ILE A 66 -5.66 -3.76 3.17
CA ILE A 66 -5.53 -2.31 3.17
C ILE A 66 -5.32 -1.85 4.60
N GLU A 67 -4.27 -1.05 4.82
CA GLU A 67 -4.02 -0.40 6.10
C GLU A 67 -4.18 1.12 5.97
N GLY A 68 -4.99 1.72 6.84
CA GLY A 68 -5.17 3.16 6.90
C GLY A 68 -4.38 3.75 8.06
N GLN A 69 -3.57 4.79 7.79
CA GLN A 69 -2.85 5.53 8.82
C GLN A 69 -3.15 7.03 8.73
N TYR A 70 -3.22 7.70 9.89
CA TYR A 70 -3.43 9.14 9.97
C TYR A 70 -2.09 9.84 10.18
N LEU A 71 -1.53 10.36 9.08
CA LEU A 71 -0.13 10.80 9.03
C LEU A 71 -0.01 12.31 8.86
N PRO A 72 1.10 12.93 9.32
CA PRO A 72 1.42 14.32 9.02
C PRO A 72 1.50 14.51 7.49
N TYR A 73 0.96 15.61 7.00
CA TYR A 73 1.03 16.00 5.60
C TYR A 73 1.42 17.47 5.49
N GLU A 74 2.47 17.74 4.72
CA GLU A 74 2.90 19.10 4.38
C GLU A 74 2.17 19.56 3.11
N ILE A 75 1.63 20.78 3.15
CA ILE A 75 0.89 21.42 2.04
C ILE A 75 1.88 22.09 1.09
#